data_AF-A0A6C0I232-F1
#
_entry.id   AF-A0A6C0I232-F1
#
_cell.length_a   1.000
_cell.length_b   1.000
_cell.length_c   1.000
_cell.angle_alpha   90.00
_cell.angle_beta   90.00
_cell.angle_gamma   90.00
#
_symmetry.space_group_name_H-M   'P 1'
#
loop_
_entity.id
_entity.type
_entity.pdbx_description
1 polymer ?
#
loop_
_entity_poly.entity_id
_entity_poly.type
_entity_poly.pdbx_seq_one_letter_code
_entity_poly.pdbx_strand_id
1 'polypeptide(L)'
;MSISAKSVKTTLETIYSKRHILVMLLVACLFIWIGAYVYNTYVSSYLGSSLEGYASSMGENAPPSSENQKTATLYMFGTSWCPHCKTAKPIWDDYVSNNENLKVGNYDILFKSVDCDAEKNIADKFNVKGYPTFKLERGPGDIVEFEAKPTHDNFTSLLQTSLT
;
A
#
# COMPACT_ATOMS: atom_id res chain seq x y z
N MET A 1 -27.49 19.87 66.44
CA MET A 1 -26.41 20.21 65.48
C MET A 1 -26.26 19.04 64.52
N SER A 2 -27.09 18.97 63.47
CA SER A 2 -27.19 17.83 62.54
C SER A 2 -26.97 18.30 61.10
N ILE A 3 -25.81 18.92 60.88
CA ILE A 3 -25.29 19.21 59.55
C ILE A 3 -24.16 18.18 59.35
N SER A 4 -23.97 17.67 58.14
CA SER A 4 -22.71 17.02 57.71
C SER A 4 -22.64 15.47 57.57
N ALA A 5 -23.77 14.75 57.51
CA ALA A 5 -23.72 13.35 57.01
C ALA A 5 -24.25 13.24 55.56
N LYS A 6 -25.39 13.89 55.26
CA LYS A 6 -25.98 13.89 53.91
C LYS A 6 -25.12 14.66 52.90
N SER A 7 -24.61 15.84 53.25
CA SER A 7 -23.81 16.68 52.35
C SER A 7 -22.55 15.97 51.86
N VAL A 8 -21.78 15.37 52.79
CA VAL A 8 -20.52 14.69 52.48
C VAL A 8 -20.74 13.45 51.60
N LYS A 9 -21.81 12.68 51.82
CA LYS A 9 -22.18 11.55 50.95
C LYS A 9 -22.49 12.00 49.52
N THR A 10 -23.30 13.05 49.34
CA THR A 10 -23.65 13.55 48.01
C THR A 10 -22.42 14.11 47.27
N THR A 11 -21.53 14.80 48.00
CA THR A 11 -20.28 15.32 47.42
C THR A 11 -19.31 14.19 47.09
N LEU A 12 -19.19 13.15 47.92
CA LEU A 12 -18.36 11.97 47.64
C LEU A 12 -18.87 11.17 46.44
N GLU A 13 -20.18 10.91 46.34
CA GLU A 13 -20.79 10.23 45.18
C GLU A 13 -20.60 11.04 43.89
N THR A 14 -20.72 12.38 43.98
CA THR A 14 -20.48 13.28 42.84
C THR A 14 -19.00 13.31 42.43
N ILE A 15 -18.07 13.31 43.39
CA ILE A 15 -16.62 13.29 43.15
C ILE A 15 -16.19 11.93 42.60
N TYR A 16 -16.73 10.83 43.14
CA TYR A 16 -16.48 9.47 42.68
C TYR A 16 -16.95 9.31 41.23
N SER A 17 -18.21 9.65 40.94
CA SER A 17 -18.77 9.65 39.59
C SER A 17 -17.93 10.48 38.62
N LYS A 18 -17.59 11.73 38.97
CA LYS A 18 -16.77 12.59 38.09
C LYS A 18 -15.37 12.07 37.86
N ARG A 19 -14.67 11.59 38.91
CA ARG A 19 -13.31 11.05 38.77
C ARG A 19 -13.29 9.78 37.92
N HIS A 20 -14.27 8.89 38.09
CA HIS A 20 -14.39 7.69 37.27
C HIS A 20 -14.77 7.99 35.82
N ILE A 21 -15.68 8.94 35.59
CA ILE A 21 -15.99 9.44 34.24
C ILE A 21 -14.74 10.03 33.58
N LEU A 22 -13.94 10.82 34.31
CA LEU A 22 -12.72 11.44 33.80
C LEU A 22 -11.66 10.39 33.44
N VAL A 23 -11.51 9.35 34.26
CA VAL A 23 -10.62 8.21 33.95
C VAL A 23 -11.10 7.43 32.73
N MET A 24 -12.40 7.14 32.61
CA MET A 24 -12.96 6.45 31.44
C MET A 24 -12.74 7.26 30.14
N LEU A 25 -12.90 8.58 30.20
CA LEU A 25 -12.64 9.46 29.05
C LEU A 25 -11.17 9.48 28.66
N LEU A 26 -10.25 9.53 29.63
CA LEU A 26 -8.81 9.47 29.34
C LEU A 26 -8.40 8.13 28.70
N VAL A 27 -8.97 7.03 29.18
CA VAL A 27 -8.73 5.70 28.60
C VAL A 27 -9.30 5.64 27.18
N ALA A 28 -10.52 6.13 26.95
CA ALA A 28 -11.11 6.19 25.62
C ALA A 28 -10.29 7.06 24.66
N CYS A 29 -9.84 8.24 25.10
CA CYS A 29 -8.96 9.11 24.32
C CYS A 29 -7.63 8.44 23.99
N LEU A 30 -7.06 7.67 24.93
CA LEU A 30 -5.84 6.91 24.70
C LEU A 30 -6.05 5.80 23.66
N PHE A 31 -7.15 5.06 23.72
CA PHE A 31 -7.49 4.07 22.69
C PHE A 31 -7.73 4.71 21.31
N ILE A 32 -8.43 5.84 21.25
CA ILE A 32 -8.65 6.59 20.01
C ILE A 32 -7.31 7.09 19.46
N TRP A 33 -6.43 7.62 20.31
CA TRP A 33 -5.12 8.12 19.91
C TRP A 33 -4.19 7.01 19.41
N ILE A 34 -4.17 5.86 20.10
CA ILE A 34 -3.42 4.67 19.65
C ILE A 34 -3.99 4.18 18.31
N GLY A 35 -5.31 4.10 18.18
CA GLY A 35 -5.97 3.74 16.93
C GLY A 35 -5.59 4.69 15.79
N ALA A 36 -5.60 5.99 16.04
CA ALA A 36 -5.19 7.01 15.07
C ALA A 36 -3.70 6.93 14.73
N TYR A 37 -2.83 6.68 15.71
CA TYR A 37 -1.40 6.48 15.52
C TYR A 37 -1.13 5.26 14.63
N VAL A 38 -1.74 4.11 14.96
CA VAL A 38 -1.61 2.88 14.17
C VAL A 38 -2.20 3.08 12.77
N TYR A 39 -3.35 3.74 12.65
CA TYR A 39 -3.95 4.08 11.36
C TYR A 39 -2.99 4.94 10.53
N ASN A 40 -2.42 5.98 11.11
CA ASN A 40 -1.52 6.88 10.39
C ASN A 40 -0.19 6.21 10.03
N THR A 41 0.35 5.34 10.87
CA THR A 41 1.63 4.65 10.61
C THR A 41 1.49 3.46 9.66
N TYR A 42 0.41 2.67 9.78
CA TYR A 42 0.28 1.40 9.07
C TYR A 42 -0.76 1.41 7.98
N VAL A 43 -1.82 2.22 8.10
CA VAL A 43 -2.94 2.22 7.16
C VAL A 43 -2.82 3.34 6.13
N SER A 44 -2.25 4.50 6.49
CA SER A 44 -2.04 5.63 5.57
C SER A 44 -1.22 5.23 4.32
N SER A 45 -0.24 4.36 4.48
CA SER A 45 0.58 3.83 3.38
C SER A 45 -0.16 2.85 2.45
N TYR A 46 -1.30 2.29 2.88
CA TYR A 46 -2.13 1.37 2.10
C TYR A 46 -3.41 2.02 1.55
N LEU A 47 -3.98 3.00 2.26
CA LEU A 47 -5.19 3.72 1.84
C LEU A 47 -4.90 4.98 1.02
N GLY A 48 -3.67 5.52 1.01
CA GLY A 48 -3.34 6.73 0.25
C GLY A 48 -3.70 6.65 -1.23
N SER A 49 -3.54 5.49 -1.87
CA SER A 49 -3.92 5.29 -3.28
C SER A 49 -5.41 4.94 -3.49
N SER A 50 -6.11 4.47 -2.45
CA SER A 50 -7.50 4.00 -2.56
C SER A 50 -8.54 4.99 -2.03
N LEU A 51 -8.15 5.89 -1.11
CA LEU A 51 -8.98 6.99 -0.59
C LEU A 51 -8.95 8.23 -1.49
N GLU A 52 -7.88 8.47 -2.24
CA GLU A 52 -7.82 9.54 -3.26
C GLU A 52 -8.97 9.39 -4.29
N GLY A 53 -9.32 8.15 -4.62
CA GLY A 53 -10.43 7.82 -5.53
C GLY A 53 -11.83 7.92 -4.91
N TYR A 54 -11.96 7.87 -3.58
CA TYR A 54 -13.25 7.94 -2.88
C TYR A 54 -13.55 9.36 -2.35
N ALA A 55 -12.54 10.09 -1.87
CA ALA A 55 -12.68 11.49 -1.43
C ALA A 55 -13.05 12.44 -2.60
N SER A 56 -12.70 12.07 -3.84
CA SER A 56 -13.10 12.78 -5.06
C SER A 56 -14.61 12.73 -5.37
N SER A 57 -15.41 11.92 -4.65
CA SER A 57 -16.87 11.91 -4.80
C SER A 57 -17.61 12.86 -3.84
N MET A 58 -16.89 13.66 -3.02
CA MET A 58 -17.50 14.73 -2.22
C MET A 58 -16.58 15.96 -2.16
N GLY A 59 -16.88 16.99 -2.96
CA GLY A 59 -16.43 18.37 -2.68
C GLY A 59 -15.77 19.09 -3.85
N GLU A 60 -16.54 19.98 -4.46
CA GLU A 60 -16.16 20.98 -5.45
C GLU A 60 -14.98 21.85 -4.94
N ASN A 61 -13.99 22.11 -5.82
CA ASN A 61 -12.82 23.02 -5.68
C ASN A 61 -11.45 22.42 -5.25
N ALA A 62 -10.91 21.46 -6.03
CA ALA A 62 -9.48 21.16 -6.04
C ALA A 62 -8.80 21.67 -7.34
N PRO A 63 -7.56 22.21 -7.29
CA PRO A 63 -6.83 22.75 -8.46
C PRO A 63 -6.55 21.66 -9.52
N PRO A 64 -6.32 22.01 -10.80
CA PRO A 64 -6.20 21.04 -11.88
C PRO A 64 -4.87 20.26 -11.75
N SER A 65 -4.86 19.19 -10.96
CA SER A 65 -3.85 18.15 -11.01
C SER A 65 -4.24 17.15 -12.10
N SER A 66 -3.70 17.39 -13.31
CA SER A 66 -3.46 16.41 -14.37
C SER A 66 -4.37 15.18 -14.39
N GLU A 67 -5.46 15.31 -15.14
CA GLU A 67 -6.39 14.25 -15.52
C GLU A 67 -5.68 12.98 -16.05
N ASN A 68 -6.10 11.81 -15.55
CA ASN A 68 -6.02 10.50 -16.21
C ASN A 68 -4.64 9.82 -16.40
N GLN A 69 -3.75 9.77 -15.41
CA GLN A 69 -2.56 8.91 -15.50
C GLN A 69 -2.57 7.81 -14.43
N LYS A 70 -2.98 6.60 -14.81
CA LYS A 70 -2.82 5.41 -13.97
C LYS A 70 -1.38 4.91 -14.11
N THR A 71 -0.83 4.23 -13.10
CA THR A 71 0.53 3.69 -13.17
C THR A 71 0.48 2.19 -12.93
N ALA A 72 1.11 1.42 -13.82
CA ALA A 72 1.27 -0.02 -13.67
C ALA A 72 2.77 -0.33 -13.54
N THR A 73 3.15 -1.20 -12.60
CA THR A 73 4.54 -1.57 -12.38
C THR A 73 4.78 -3.03 -12.74
N LEU A 74 5.68 -3.27 -13.69
CA LEU A 74 6.17 -4.61 -14.02
C LEU A 74 7.42 -4.91 -13.19
N TYR A 75 7.33 -5.95 -12.38
CA TYR A 75 8.38 -6.43 -11.50
C TYR A 75 9.08 -7.65 -12.10
N MET A 76 10.41 -7.67 -12.05
CA MET A 76 11.23 -8.86 -12.23
C MET A 76 11.80 -9.28 -10.87
N PHE A 77 11.36 -10.44 -10.37
CA PHE A 77 11.88 -11.06 -9.18
C PHE A 77 12.94 -12.10 -9.54
N GLY A 78 14.14 -11.95 -8.98
CA GLY A 78 15.23 -12.88 -9.20
C GLY A 78 16.29 -12.81 -8.12
N THR A 79 17.34 -13.62 -8.28
CA THR A 79 18.52 -13.63 -7.39
C THR A 79 19.80 -13.64 -8.22
N SER A 80 20.90 -13.19 -7.63
CA SER A 80 22.20 -13.04 -8.30
C SER A 80 22.88 -14.38 -8.67
N TRP A 81 22.57 -15.46 -7.95
CA TRP A 81 23.17 -16.78 -8.16
C TRP A 81 22.35 -17.69 -9.08
N CYS A 82 21.06 -17.40 -9.32
CA CYS A 82 20.21 -18.26 -10.13
C CYS A 82 20.64 -18.28 -11.61
N PRO A 83 21.00 -19.45 -12.18
CA PRO A 83 21.48 -19.54 -13.56
C PRO A 83 20.44 -19.09 -14.59
N HIS A 84 19.15 -19.38 -14.35
CA HIS A 84 18.06 -18.96 -15.23
C HIS A 84 17.81 -17.45 -15.18
N CYS A 85 18.04 -16.81 -14.03
CA CYS A 85 17.97 -15.35 -13.88
C CYS A 85 19.11 -14.65 -14.64
N LYS A 86 20.32 -15.23 -14.67
CA LYS A 86 21.46 -14.64 -15.39
C LYS A 86 21.19 -14.52 -16.89
N THR A 87 20.45 -15.46 -17.48
CA THR A 87 20.01 -15.37 -18.88
C THR A 87 18.85 -14.39 -19.09
N ALA A 88 17.95 -14.26 -18.11
CA ALA A 88 16.78 -13.38 -18.23
C ALA A 88 17.14 -11.90 -18.01
N LYS A 89 18.11 -11.63 -17.12
CA LYS A 89 18.52 -10.28 -16.74
C LYS A 89 18.94 -9.38 -17.92
N PRO A 90 19.82 -9.79 -18.85
CA PRO A 90 20.19 -8.93 -19.98
C PRO A 90 19.00 -8.63 -20.90
N ILE A 91 18.07 -9.57 -21.07
CA ILE A 91 16.85 -9.37 -21.88
C ILE A 91 15.91 -8.37 -21.18
N TRP A 92 15.77 -8.50 -19.86
CA TRP A 92 15.00 -7.57 -19.06
C TRP A 92 15.60 -6.16 -19.12
N ASP A 93 16.90 -6.03 -18.84
CA ASP A 93 17.58 -4.74 -18.81
C ASP A 93 17.50 -4.05 -20.19
N ASP A 94 17.68 -4.79 -21.29
CA ASP A 94 17.50 -4.27 -22.66
C ASP A 94 16.04 -3.86 -22.94
N TYR A 95 15.06 -4.66 -22.52
CA TYR A 95 13.65 -4.30 -22.64
C TYR A 95 13.33 -3.02 -21.87
N VAL A 96 13.79 -2.88 -20.62
CA VAL A 96 13.55 -1.70 -19.79
C VAL A 96 14.16 -0.46 -20.43
N SER A 97 15.42 -0.52 -20.86
CA SER A 97 16.10 0.63 -21.49
C SER A 97 15.42 1.08 -22.78
N ASN A 98 14.86 0.15 -23.56
CA ASN A 98 14.10 0.50 -24.77
C ASN A 98 12.68 1.02 -24.49
N ASN A 99 12.17 0.90 -23.25
CA ASN A 99 10.78 1.15 -22.88
C ASN A 99 10.62 2.04 -21.64
N GLU A 100 11.63 2.81 -21.22
CA GLU A 100 11.61 3.60 -19.97
C GLU A 100 10.41 4.55 -19.81
N ASN A 101 9.81 4.99 -20.92
CA ASN A 101 8.63 5.87 -20.94
C ASN A 101 7.42 5.21 -21.63
N LEU A 102 7.31 3.89 -21.52
CA LEU A 102 6.24 3.14 -22.15
C LEU A 102 4.89 3.50 -21.51
N LYS A 103 3.92 3.82 -22.37
CA LYS A 103 2.53 4.05 -22.01
C LYS A 103 1.65 3.06 -22.75
N VAL A 104 0.76 2.39 -22.02
CA VAL A 104 -0.21 1.44 -22.58
C VAL A 104 -1.61 1.86 -22.13
N GLY A 105 -2.43 2.33 -23.08
CA GLY A 105 -3.73 2.93 -22.78
C GLY A 105 -3.57 4.17 -21.89
N ASN A 106 -4.21 4.16 -20.73
CA ASN A 106 -4.12 5.22 -19.72
C ASN A 106 -3.12 4.91 -18.59
N TYR A 107 -2.26 3.88 -18.78
CA TYR A 107 -1.27 3.46 -17.80
C TYR A 107 0.15 3.83 -18.22
N ASP A 108 0.89 4.45 -17.31
CA ASP A 108 2.35 4.57 -17.37
C ASP A 108 3.00 3.32 -16.80
N ILE A 109 3.91 2.73 -17.57
CA ILE A 109 4.55 1.48 -17.18
C ILE A 109 5.87 1.77 -16.50
N LEU A 110 5.98 1.37 -15.24
CA LEU A 110 7.22 1.37 -14.48
C LEU A 110 7.84 -0.02 -14.49
N PHE A 111 9.16 -0.09 -14.56
CA PHE A 111 9.90 -1.33 -14.50
C PHE A 111 10.73 -1.38 -13.23
N LYS A 112 10.65 -2.49 -12.49
CA LYS A 112 11.43 -2.68 -11.28
C LYS A 112 12.04 -4.08 -11.21
N SER A 113 13.35 -4.15 -11.02
CA SER A 113 14.03 -5.39 -10.69
C SER A 113 14.17 -5.51 -9.18
N VAL A 114 13.83 -6.67 -8.62
CA VAL A 114 13.89 -6.95 -7.18
C VAL A 114 14.81 -8.14 -6.95
N ASP A 115 15.89 -7.91 -6.20
CA ASP A 115 16.74 -8.99 -5.72
C ASP A 115 16.11 -9.60 -4.48
N CYS A 116 15.60 -10.82 -4.60
CA CYS A 116 14.85 -11.48 -3.55
C CYS A 116 15.73 -11.91 -2.37
N ASP A 117 17.06 -11.97 -2.53
CA ASP A 117 17.97 -12.22 -1.40
C ASP A 117 18.20 -10.97 -0.56
N ALA A 118 18.27 -9.80 -1.22
CA ALA A 118 18.44 -8.50 -0.56
C ALA A 118 17.11 -7.98 0.02
N GLU A 119 16.01 -8.17 -0.71
CA GLU A 119 14.69 -7.59 -0.43
C GLU A 119 13.64 -8.67 -0.13
N LYS A 120 13.95 -9.59 0.80
CA LYS A 120 13.08 -10.72 1.17
C LYS A 120 11.65 -10.32 1.52
N ASN A 121 11.47 -9.20 2.23
CA ASN A 121 10.14 -8.70 2.59
C ASN A 121 9.25 -8.41 1.38
N ILE A 122 9.84 -7.91 0.29
CA ILE A 122 9.10 -7.64 -0.96
C ILE A 122 8.79 -8.96 -1.67
N ALA A 123 9.77 -9.87 -1.77
CA ALA A 123 9.54 -11.19 -2.36
C ALA A 123 8.42 -11.97 -1.65
N ASP A 124 8.37 -11.90 -0.32
CA ASP A 124 7.33 -12.51 0.50
C ASP A 124 5.97 -11.84 0.29
N LYS A 125 5.92 -10.50 0.25
CA LYS A 125 4.69 -9.73 -0.03
C LYS A 125 4.08 -10.12 -1.37
N PHE A 126 4.90 -10.33 -2.38
CA PHE A 126 4.47 -10.74 -3.72
C PHE A 126 4.31 -12.26 -3.86
N ASN A 127 4.52 -13.03 -2.79
CA ASN A 127 4.41 -14.50 -2.77
C ASN A 127 5.20 -15.16 -3.91
N VAL A 128 6.46 -14.78 -4.06
CA VAL A 128 7.36 -15.32 -5.09
C VAL A 128 7.84 -16.71 -4.68
N LYS A 129 7.49 -17.73 -5.47
CA LYS A 129 7.79 -19.14 -5.16
C LYS A 129 8.98 -19.71 -5.94
N GLY A 130 9.46 -19.00 -6.96
CA GLY A 130 10.53 -19.44 -7.85
C GLY A 130 11.16 -18.27 -8.58
N TYR A 131 12.23 -18.52 -9.32
CA TYR A 131 12.96 -17.50 -10.06
C TYR A 131 13.33 -17.98 -11.47
N PRO A 132 13.34 -17.08 -12.48
CA PRO A 132 12.80 -15.72 -12.44
C PRO A 132 11.26 -15.73 -12.44
N THR A 133 10.65 -14.78 -11.73
CA THR A 133 9.20 -14.54 -11.76
C THR A 133 8.92 -13.11 -12.17
N PHE A 134 7.96 -12.92 -13.08
CA PHE A 134 7.52 -11.59 -13.51
C PHE A 134 6.10 -11.34 -13.00
N LYS A 135 5.86 -10.18 -12.39
CA LYS A 135 4.51 -9.80 -11.92
C LYS A 135 4.19 -8.38 -12.33
N LEU A 136 2.96 -8.14 -12.78
CA LEU A 136 2.44 -6.83 -13.13
C LEU A 136 1.46 -6.37 -12.05
N GLU A 137 1.76 -5.25 -11.40
CA GLU A 137 0.84 -4.58 -10.48
C GLU A 137 0.15 -3.43 -11.23
N ARG A 138 -1.18 -3.53 -11.41
CA ARG A 138 -1.98 -2.50 -12.12
C ARG A 138 -2.57 -1.44 -11.17
N GLY A 139 -2.49 -1.70 -9.87
CA GLY A 139 -3.07 -0.91 -8.81
C GLY A 139 -2.99 -1.66 -7.47
N PRO A 140 -3.42 -1.03 -6.36
CA PRO A 140 -3.29 -1.60 -5.02
C PRO A 140 -4.02 -2.95 -4.91
N GLY A 141 -3.24 -4.04 -4.84
CA GLY A 141 -3.76 -5.40 -4.67
C GLY A 141 -4.13 -6.14 -5.95
N ASP A 142 -4.00 -5.52 -7.13
CA ASP A 142 -4.25 -6.16 -8.43
C ASP A 142 -2.91 -6.56 -9.08
N ILE A 143 -2.45 -7.77 -8.71
CA ILE A 143 -1.18 -8.34 -9.12
C ILE A 143 -1.45 -9.52 -10.07
N VAL A 144 -0.97 -9.40 -11.31
CA VAL A 144 -1.02 -10.45 -12.32
C VAL A 144 0.35 -11.10 -12.40
N GLU A 145 0.42 -12.41 -12.17
CA GLU A 145 1.64 -13.19 -12.33
C GLU A 145 1.80 -13.67 -13.77
N PHE A 146 3.02 -13.61 -14.28
CA PHE A 146 3.33 -13.94 -15.66
C PHE A 146 4.30 -15.12 -15.74
N GLU A 147 3.81 -16.24 -16.27
CA GLU A 147 4.56 -17.48 -16.44
C GLU A 147 5.02 -17.69 -17.89
N ALA A 148 5.57 -16.66 -18.55
CA ALA A 148 6.15 -16.83 -19.89
C ALA A 148 7.67 -16.67 -19.92
N LYS A 149 8.27 -17.14 -21.01
CA LYS A 149 9.70 -16.99 -21.27
C LYS A 149 10.07 -15.50 -21.29
N PRO A 150 11.23 -15.10 -20.74
CA PRO A 150 11.70 -13.72 -20.77
C PRO A 150 12.08 -13.36 -22.21
N THR A 151 11.14 -12.77 -22.96
CA THR A 151 11.34 -12.25 -24.31
C THR A 151 10.56 -10.95 -24.48
N HIS A 152 11.01 -10.08 -25.39
CA HIS A 152 10.42 -8.76 -25.61
C HIS A 152 8.94 -8.87 -26.02
N ASP A 153 8.63 -9.81 -26.91
CA ASP A 153 7.27 -10.04 -27.39
C ASP A 153 6.33 -10.46 -26.26
N ASN A 154 6.83 -11.29 -25.34
CA ASN A 154 6.06 -11.78 -24.21
C ASN A 154 5.75 -10.65 -23.22
N PHE A 155 6.71 -9.77 -22.92
CA PHE A 155 6.48 -8.61 -22.07
C PHE A 155 5.49 -7.62 -22.68
N THR A 156 5.64 -7.32 -23.97
CA THR A 156 4.69 -6.44 -24.68
C THR A 156 3.30 -7.04 -24.72
N SER A 157 3.18 -8.35 -25.00
CA SER A 157 1.89 -9.06 -25.02
C SER A 157 1.21 -9.05 -23.66
N LEU A 158 1.98 -9.22 -22.58
CA LEU A 158 1.46 -9.12 -21.21
C LEU A 158 0.88 -7.73 -20.94
N LEU A 159 1.64 -6.68 -21.25
CA LEU A 159 1.20 -5.31 -21.00
C LEU A 159 -0.04 -4.98 -21.83
N GLN A 160 -0.06 -5.34 -23.11
CA GLN A 160 -1.22 -5.15 -23.97
C GLN A 160 -2.44 -5.92 -23.46
N THR A 161 -2.29 -7.19 -23.13
CA THR A 161 -3.42 -8.04 -22.67
C THR A 161 -3.94 -7.61 -21.29
N SER A 162 -3.09 -7.08 -20.43
CA SER A 162 -3.46 -6.76 -19.05
C SER A 162 -3.97 -5.34 -18.87
N LEU A 163 -3.63 -4.42 -19.78
CA LEU A 163 -3.90 -2.97 -19.64
C LEU A 163 -4.79 -2.39 -20.74
N THR A 164 -5.08 -3.16 -21.79
CA THR A 164 -6.09 -2.82 -22.82
C THR A 164 -7.44 -3.38 -22.42
#